data_AF-A0A7S2UW79-F1
#
_entry.id   AF-A0A7S2UW79-F1
#
_cell.length_a   1.000
_cell.length_b   1.000
_cell.length_c   1.000
_cell.angle_alpha   90.00
_cell.angle_beta   90.00
_cell.angle_gamma   90.00
#
_symmetry.space_group_name_H-M   'P 1'
#
loop_
_entity.id
_entity.type
_entity.pdbx_description
1 polymer ?
#
loop_
_entity_poly.entity_id
_entity_poly.type
_entity_poly.pdbx_seq_one_letter_code
_entity_poly.pdbx_strand_id
1 'polypeptide(L)'
;VGKFYELFHMDADVGMRELDLIYMKGEKAHSGFPEIAYGKMSSRLVAKGYRVARVEQTETPDMLKARNQGSASKSKVVQREMCSVLTRGTRTFCYLDDLDSLQLADG
;
A
#
# COMPACT_ATOMS: atom_id res chain seq x y z
N VAL A 1 -3.95 2.94 -5.49
CA VAL A 1 -4.53 3.53 -6.71
C VAL A 1 -4.91 4.96 -6.43
N GLY A 2 -4.32 5.94 -7.13
CA GLY A 2 -4.48 7.34 -6.72
C GLY A 2 -4.06 7.53 -5.27
N LYS A 3 -4.89 8.20 -4.46
CA LYS A 3 -4.61 8.54 -3.05
C LYS A 3 -4.95 7.43 -2.02
N PHE A 4 -5.01 6.17 -2.46
CA PHE A 4 -5.38 5.02 -1.62
C PHE A 4 -4.39 3.87 -1.81
N TYR A 5 -4.13 3.13 -0.73
CA TYR A 5 -3.57 1.78 -0.81
C TYR A 5 -4.73 0.78 -0.82
N GLU A 6 -4.67 -0.16 -1.76
CA GLU A 6 -5.72 -1.13 -2.00
C GLU A 6 -5.18 -2.55 -1.81
N LEU A 7 -6.03 -3.41 -1.27
CA LEU A 7 -5.79 -4.82 -1.00
C LEU A 7 -6.81 -5.62 -1.82
N PHE A 8 -6.33 -6.61 -2.57
CA PHE A 8 -7.17 -7.42 -3.46
C PHE A 8 -7.15 -8.88 -3.04
N HIS A 9 -8.26 -9.58 -3.31
CA HIS A 9 -8.36 -11.02 -3.12
C HIS A 9 -7.99 -11.43 -1.68
N MET A 10 -7.04 -12.35 -1.51
CA MET A 10 -6.62 -12.82 -0.18
C MET A 10 -6.16 -11.69 0.74
N ASP A 11 -5.59 -10.62 0.19
CA ASP A 11 -5.11 -9.49 0.98
C ASP A 11 -6.27 -8.63 1.47
N ALA A 12 -7.38 -8.58 0.72
CA ALA A 12 -8.60 -7.92 1.18
C ALA A 12 -9.22 -8.65 2.37
N ASP A 13 -9.15 -9.99 2.39
CA ASP A 13 -9.62 -10.80 3.51
C ASP A 13 -8.76 -10.58 4.77
N VAL A 14 -7.45 -10.39 4.60
CA VAL A 14 -6.55 -9.96 5.68
C VAL A 14 -6.90 -8.54 6.13
N GLY A 15 -7.14 -7.61 5.21
CA GLY A 15 -7.54 -6.24 5.50
C GLY A 15 -8.83 -6.16 6.32
N MET A 16 -9.83 -6.96 5.98
CA MET A 16 -11.08 -7.02 6.75
C MET A 16 -10.84 -7.56 8.16
N ARG A 17 -10.15 -8.69 8.28
CA ARG A 17 -9.94 -9.39 9.56
C ARG A 17 -9.00 -8.66 10.51
N GLU A 18 -7.92 -8.07 10.00
CA GLU A 18 -6.82 -7.57 10.84
C GLU A 18 -6.78 -6.05 10.97
N LEU A 19 -7.39 -5.34 10.00
CA LEU A 19 -7.42 -3.88 9.93
C LEU A 19 -8.82 -3.28 10.05
N ASP A 20 -9.85 -4.12 10.20
CA ASP A 20 -11.26 -3.71 10.28
C ASP A 20 -11.73 -2.96 9.02
N LEU A 21 -11.15 -3.28 7.87
CA LEU A 21 -11.56 -2.70 6.59
C LEU A 21 -12.87 -3.32 6.11
N ILE A 22 -13.68 -2.52 5.42
CA ILE A 22 -14.93 -2.99 4.84
C ILE A 22 -14.68 -3.30 3.36
N TYR A 23 -15.23 -4.42 2.88
CA TYR A 23 -15.20 -4.73 1.46
C TYR A 23 -15.94 -3.66 0.66
N MET A 24 -15.32 -3.23 -0.44
CA MET A 24 -15.96 -2.35 -1.41
C MET A 24 -16.96 -3.15 -2.24
N LYS A 25 -18.00 -2.47 -2.75
CA LYS A 25 -19.01 -3.09 -3.62
C LYS A 25 -18.35 -3.72 -4.85
N GLY A 26 -18.60 -5.00 -5.08
CA GLY A 26 -18.13 -5.75 -6.24
C GLY A 26 -18.25 -7.26 -6.02
N GLU A 27 -17.97 -8.04 -7.06
CA GLU A 27 -17.98 -9.51 -6.97
C GLU A 27 -16.67 -10.08 -6.39
N LYS A 28 -15.58 -9.32 -6.50
CA LYS A 28 -14.25 -9.72 -6.04
C LYS A 28 -13.91 -9.01 -4.74
N ALA A 29 -13.31 -9.74 -3.80
CA ALA A 29 -12.81 -9.18 -2.55
C ALA A 29 -11.82 -8.05 -2.82
N HIS A 30 -12.18 -6.85 -2.37
CA HIS A 30 -11.43 -5.62 -2.55
C HIS A 30 -11.70 -4.69 -1.37
N SER A 31 -10.65 -4.12 -0.80
CA SER A 31 -10.72 -3.12 0.27
C SER A 31 -9.51 -2.18 0.19
N GLY A 32 -9.50 -1.09 0.96
CA GLY A 32 -8.38 -0.17 0.96
C GLY A 32 -8.52 0.92 2.01
N PHE A 33 -7.47 1.74 2.12
CA PHE A 33 -7.41 2.88 3.04
C PHE A 33 -6.64 4.06 2.41
N PRO A 34 -6.88 5.30 2.84
CA PRO A 34 -6.22 6.47 2.27
C PRO A 34 -4.71 6.44 2.55
N GLU A 35 -3.92 7.03 1.67
CA GLU A 35 -2.45 7.09 1.74
C GLU A 35 -1.93 7.53 3.12
N ILE A 36 -2.56 8.54 3.72
CA ILE A 36 -2.19 9.07 5.05
C ILE A 36 -2.29 8.04 6.18
N ALA A 37 -3.10 6.98 6.01
CA ALA A 37 -3.25 5.92 7.00
C ALA A 37 -2.21 4.81 6.84
N TYR A 38 -1.30 4.90 5.87
CA TYR A 38 -0.32 3.84 5.57
C TYR A 38 0.52 3.43 6.77
N GLY A 39 1.10 4.39 7.49
CA GLY A 39 1.94 4.10 8.66
C GLY A 39 1.19 3.24 9.67
N LYS A 40 0.00 3.67 10.08
CA LYS A 40 -0.84 2.96 11.05
C LYS A 40 -1.24 1.56 10.57
N MET A 41 -1.72 1.45 9.33
CA MET A 41 -2.24 0.18 8.79
C MET A 41 -1.12 -0.84 8.56
N SER A 42 0.00 -0.42 7.98
CA SER A 42 1.16 -1.28 7.78
C SER A 42 1.78 -1.73 9.10
N SER A 43 1.84 -0.86 10.11
CA SER A 43 2.31 -1.18 11.46
C SER A 43 1.50 -2.28 12.11
N ARG A 44 0.16 -2.19 12.05
CA ARG A 44 -0.74 -3.23 12.59
C ARG A 44 -0.49 -4.59 11.94
N LEU A 45 -0.34 -4.63 10.61
CA LEU A 45 -0.04 -5.88 9.88
C LEU A 45 1.32 -6.46 10.29
N VAL A 46 2.37 -5.63 10.35
CA VAL A 46 3.71 -6.09 10.72
C VAL A 46 3.78 -6.58 12.16
N ALA A 47 3.09 -5.92 13.09
CA ALA A 47 2.97 -6.37 14.48
C ALA A 47 2.33 -7.76 14.59
N LYS A 48 1.40 -8.08 13.69
CA LYS A 48 0.76 -9.40 13.57
C LYS A 48 1.59 -10.43 12.78
N GLY A 49 2.81 -10.08 12.37
CA GLY A 49 3.75 -10.98 11.70
C GLY A 49 3.63 -11.03 10.18
N TYR A 50 2.78 -10.19 9.58
CA TYR A 50 2.69 -10.09 8.12
C TYR A 50 3.91 -9.37 7.54
N ARG A 51 4.27 -9.75 6.31
CA ARG A 51 5.22 -9.02 5.47
C ARG A 51 4.42 -8.11 4.55
N VAL A 52 4.68 -6.80 4.59
CA VAL A 52 3.91 -5.81 3.84
C VAL A 52 4.75 -5.27 2.69
N ALA A 53 4.33 -5.54 1.46
CA ALA A 53 4.91 -4.91 0.27
C ALA A 53 4.18 -3.61 -0.04
N ARG A 54 4.92 -2.51 -0.20
CA ARG A 54 4.37 -1.21 -0.63
C ARG A 54 4.64 -1.03 -2.11
N VAL A 55 3.57 -0.91 -2.89
CA VAL A 55 3.62 -0.66 -4.34
C VAL A 55 3.16 0.75 -4.63
N GLU A 56 4.04 1.57 -5.22
CA GLU A 56 3.77 2.96 -5.53
C GLU A 56 3.49 3.18 -7.02
N GLN A 57 2.77 4.25 -7.34
CA GLN A 57 2.74 4.79 -8.69
C GLN A 57 4.04 5.58 -8.93
N THR A 58 4.93 5.05 -9.76
CA THR A 58 6.22 5.68 -10.10
C THR A 58 6.13 6.61 -11.31
N GLU A 59 4.92 6.77 -11.84
CA GLU A 59 4.60 7.56 -13.01
C GLU A 59 3.32 8.37 -12.75
N THR A 60 3.32 9.65 -13.11
CA THR A 60 2.11 10.48 -13.10
C THR A 60 1.28 10.28 -14.38
N PRO A 61 0.00 10.66 -14.42
CA PRO A 61 -0.80 10.61 -15.64
C PRO A 61 -0.19 11.37 -16.82
N ASP A 62 0.53 12.47 -16.57
CA ASP A 62 1.18 13.25 -17.62
C ASP A 62 2.46 12.58 -18.12
N MET A 63 3.22 11.93 -17.23
CA MET A 63 4.33 11.07 -17.64
C MET A 63 3.85 9.89 -18.50
N LEU A 64 2.71 9.27 -18.15
CA LEU A 64 2.06 8.24 -18.97
C LEU A 64 1.71 8.75 -20.37
N LYS A 65 1.14 9.95 -20.47
CA LYS A 65 0.83 10.57 -21.76
C LYS A 65 2.11 10.79 -22.57
N ALA A 66 3.17 11.33 -21.96
CA ALA A 66 4.44 11.55 -22.62
C ALA A 66 5.08 10.23 -23.10
N ARG A 67 5.11 9.20 -22.25
CA ARG A 67 5.60 7.85 -22.63
C ARG A 67 4.83 7.28 -23.83
N ASN A 68 3.51 7.45 -23.84
CA ASN A 68 2.65 6.97 -24.92
C ASN A 68 2.81 7.75 -26.24
N GLN A 69 3.30 8.99 -26.22
CA GLN A 69 3.56 9.76 -27.44
C GLN A 69 4.75 9.21 -28.22
N GLY A 70 5.76 8.67 -27.54
CA GLY A 70 6.97 8.11 -28.14
C GLY A 70 6.96 6.61 -28.38
N SER A 71 5.86 5.91 -28.09
CA SER A 71 5.78 4.44 -28.11
C SER A 71 4.80 3.92 -29.17
N ALA A 72 5.20 2.89 -29.92
CA ALA A 72 4.33 2.17 -30.84
C ALA A 72 3.21 1.41 -30.09
N SER A 73 3.43 1.04 -28.83
CA SER A 73 2.45 0.40 -27.95
C SER A 73 2.03 1.36 -26.83
N LYS A 74 0.74 1.68 -26.76
CA LYS A 74 0.19 2.61 -25.77
C LYS A 74 -0.32 1.87 -24.54
N SER A 75 0.14 2.29 -23.37
CA SER A 75 -0.36 1.78 -22.08
C SER A 75 -1.52 2.63 -21.56
N LYS A 76 -2.50 2.01 -20.91
CA LYS A 76 -3.65 2.72 -20.33
C LYS A 76 -3.49 3.07 -18.85
N VAL A 77 -2.42 2.57 -18.22
CA VAL A 77 -2.19 2.70 -16.78
C VAL A 77 -0.79 3.21 -16.52
N VAL A 78 -0.65 3.98 -15.43
CA VAL A 78 0.65 4.39 -14.92
C VAL A 78 1.44 3.19 -14.41
N GLN A 79 2.76 3.29 -14.50
CA GLN A 79 3.69 2.32 -13.95
C GLN A 79 3.55 2.22 -12.43
N ARG A 80 3.70 0.99 -11.93
CA ARG A 80 3.64 0.67 -10.51
C ARG A 80 4.76 -0.29 -10.16
N GLU A 81 5.44 -0.02 -9.06
CA GLU A 81 6.61 -0.77 -8.63
C GLU A 81 6.60 -1.00 -7.13
N MET A 82 7.17 -2.13 -6.71
CA MET A 82 7.38 -2.41 -5.29
C MET A 82 8.53 -1.52 -4.79
N CYS A 83 8.21 -0.54 -3.95
CA CYS A 83 9.19 0.42 -3.43
C CYS A 83 9.71 0.04 -2.03
N SER A 84 9.04 -0.86 -1.32
CA SER A 84 9.50 -1.34 -0.01
C SER A 84 8.86 -2.67 0.37
N VAL A 85 9.56 -3.42 1.23
CA VAL A 85 9.04 -4.60 1.94
C VAL A 85 9.30 -4.43 3.43
N LEU A 86 8.22 -4.22 4.18
CA LEU A 86 8.25 -4.06 5.62
C LEU A 86 8.02 -5.41 6.30
N THR A 87 8.89 -5.72 7.26
CA THR A 87 8.78 -6.87 8.15
C THR A 87 9.18 -6.43 9.55
N ARG A 88 8.96 -7.27 10.57
CA ARG A 88 9.41 -6.96 11.94
C ARG A 88 10.90 -6.66 12.03
N GLY A 89 11.73 -7.32 11.21
CA GLY A 89 13.19 -7.16 11.21
C GLY A 89 13.73 -6.14 10.21
N THR A 90 12.89 -5.52 9.38
CA THR A 90 13.31 -4.58 8.33
C THR A 90 12.64 -3.21 8.44
N ARG A 91 12.08 -2.88 9.62
CA ARG A 91 11.52 -1.53 9.86
C ARG A 91 12.65 -0.53 10.00
N THR A 92 12.56 0.56 9.23
CA THR A 92 13.56 1.63 9.22
C THR A 92 13.08 2.92 9.88
N PHE A 93 11.83 2.97 10.35
CA PHE A 93 11.21 4.13 11.03
C PHE A 93 11.34 5.42 10.21
N CYS A 94 10.99 5.33 8.93
CA CYS A 94 10.97 6.47 8.01
C CYS A 94 9.72 7.34 8.19
N TYR A 95 9.63 8.45 7.45
CA TYR A 95 8.51 9.40 7.56
C TYR A 95 7.11 8.80 7.26
N LEU A 96 7.06 7.65 6.61
CA LEU A 96 5.82 6.92 6.29
C LEU A 96 5.41 5.94 7.40
N ASP A 97 6.30 5.64 8.35
CA ASP A 97 6.02 4.73 9.45
C ASP A 97 5.20 5.42 10.55
N ASP A 98 4.43 4.62 11.27
CA ASP A 98 3.76 5.09 12.49
C ASP A 98 4.76 5.18 13.64
N LEU A 99 5.13 6.41 14.00
CA LEU A 99 6.11 6.69 15.06
C LEU A 99 5.55 6.42 16.46
N ASP A 100 4.23 6.32 16.63
CA ASP A 100 3.60 6.05 17.92
C ASP A 100 4.00 4.66 18.47
N SER A 101 4.39 3.74 17.58
CA SER A 101 4.83 2.39 17.95
C SER A 101 6.21 2.32 18.64
N LEU A 102 6.98 3.41 18.62
CA LEU A 102 8.27 3.50 19.33
C LEU A 102 8.12 3.80 20.82
N GLN A 103 7.02 4.43 21.25
CA GLN A 103 6.83 4.84 22.65
C GLN A 103 6.51 3.67 23.60
N LEU A 104 6.18 2.49 23.07
CA LEU A 104 5.84 1.31 23.85
C LEU A 104 7.04 0.40 24.18
N ALA A 105 8.24 0.71 23.66
CA ALA A 105 9.45 -0.08 23.90
C ALA A 105 10.29 0.42 25.08
N ASP A 106 9.93 1.55 25.69
CA ASP A 106 10.65 2.20 26.79
C ASP A 106 10.01 1.94 28.18
N GLY A 107 9.18 0.88 28.31
CA GLY A 107 8.47 0.51 29.54
C GLY A 107 8.96 -0.78 30.18
#